data_AF-A0A1C6HGQ5-F1
#
_entry.id   AF-A0A1C6HGQ5-F1
#
_cell.length_a   1.000
_cell.length_b   1.000
_cell.length_c   1.000
_cell.angle_alpha   90.00
_cell.angle_beta   90.00
_cell.angle_gamma   90.00
#
_symmetry.space_group_name_H-M   'P 1'
#
loop_
_entity.id
_entity.type
_entity.pdbx_description
1 polymer ?
#
loop_
_entity_poly.entity_id
_entity_poly.type
_entity_poly.pdbx_seq_one_letter_code
_entity_poly.pdbx_strand_id
1 'polypeptide(L)'
;MSDITSVSNLATQYINEALKPSTAETSKTNNKEAFSDLLSSAMKMIKETNDLSNAANAEQMNFALGYSDNTHDLAIAQQKAALSLQYTVAVKNKVLEAYKEIMNMQI
;
A
#
# COMPACT_ATOMS: atom_id res chain seq x y z
N MET A 1 -29.82 40.94 36.50
CA MET A 1 -29.16 39.62 36.62
C MET A 1 -29.28 38.82 35.31
N SER A 2 -29.17 39.45 34.13
CA SER A 2 -29.35 38.79 32.82
C SER A 2 -28.06 38.71 31.97
N ASP A 3 -27.00 39.41 32.39
CA ASP A 3 -25.76 39.51 31.59
C ASP A 3 -24.81 38.32 31.79
N ILE A 4 -24.97 37.54 32.87
CA ILE A 4 -24.14 36.35 33.14
C ILE A 4 -24.68 35.10 32.42
N THR A 5 -25.99 35.03 32.18
CA THR A 5 -26.63 33.88 31.50
C THR A 5 -26.34 33.88 29.99
N SER A 6 -26.11 35.03 29.37
CA SER A 6 -25.74 35.14 27.95
C SER A 6 -24.31 34.67 27.68
N VAL A 7 -23.35 35.01 28.56
CA VAL A 7 -21.95 34.55 28.42
C VAL A 7 -21.78 33.07 28.76
N SER A 8 -22.57 32.51 29.69
CA SER A 8 -22.59 31.07 29.96
C SER A 8 -23.10 30.27 28.75
N ASN A 9 -24.17 30.75 28.11
CA ASN A 9 -24.71 30.13 26.90
C ASN A 9 -23.74 30.24 25.70
N LEU A 10 -23.03 31.37 25.58
CA LEU A 10 -22.02 31.58 24.55
C LEU A 10 -20.82 30.64 24.74
N ALA A 11 -20.30 30.50 25.96
CA ALA A 11 -19.25 29.55 26.29
C ALA A 11 -19.68 28.10 26.02
N THR A 12 -20.93 27.77 26.35
CA THR A 12 -21.52 26.45 26.09
C THR A 12 -21.67 26.18 24.59
N GLN A 13 -21.95 27.20 23.77
CA GLN A 13 -22.00 27.10 22.31
C GLN A 13 -20.62 26.82 21.72
N TYR A 14 -19.57 27.51 22.18
CA TYR A 14 -18.21 27.26 21.72
C TYR A 14 -17.70 25.88 22.13
N ILE A 15 -18.03 25.43 23.35
CA ILE A 15 -17.69 24.09 23.82
C ILE A 15 -18.43 23.02 23.01
N ASN A 16 -19.72 23.22 22.70
CA ASN A 16 -20.48 22.27 21.88
C ASN A 16 -20.02 22.24 20.42
N GLU A 17 -19.54 23.35 19.85
CA GLU A 17 -19.00 23.36 18.49
C GLU A 17 -17.60 22.71 18.43
N ALA A 18 -16.79 22.85 19.48
CA ALA A 18 -15.48 22.20 19.62
C ALA A 18 -15.58 20.71 20.01
N LEU A 19 -16.67 20.31 20.67
CA LEU A 19 -16.99 18.93 21.06
C LEU A 19 -17.98 18.26 20.11
N LYS A 20 -18.43 18.92 19.03
CA LYS A 20 -19.06 18.20 17.92
C LYS A 20 -18.07 17.11 17.56
N PRO A 21 -18.39 15.82 17.78
CA PRO A 21 -17.60 14.79 17.15
C PRO A 21 -17.67 15.17 15.68
N SER A 22 -16.52 15.51 15.11
CA SER A 22 -16.36 15.38 13.68
C SER A 22 -16.78 13.93 13.46
N THR A 23 -18.03 13.75 13.03
CA THR A 23 -18.33 12.72 12.07
C THR A 23 -17.36 13.06 10.94
N ALA A 24 -16.13 12.58 11.08
CA ALA A 24 -15.57 11.72 10.08
C ALA A 24 -16.76 10.85 9.70
N GLU A 25 -17.54 11.31 8.71
CA GLU A 25 -17.45 10.75 7.38
C GLU A 25 -16.38 9.66 7.42
N THR A 26 -16.73 8.54 8.06
CA THR A 26 -16.58 7.23 7.46
C THR A 26 -17.16 7.43 6.08
N SER A 27 -16.35 8.05 5.22
CA SER A 27 -16.35 7.84 3.80
C SER A 27 -16.58 6.36 3.75
N LYS A 28 -17.70 5.97 3.17
CA LYS A 28 -17.84 4.63 2.66
C LYS A 28 -16.72 4.53 1.62
N THR A 29 -15.49 4.31 2.08
CA THR A 29 -14.42 3.84 1.25
C THR A 29 -15.02 2.60 0.67
N ASN A 30 -15.40 2.66 -0.60
CA ASN A 30 -15.89 1.51 -1.29
C ASN A 30 -14.76 0.49 -1.14
N ASN A 31 -14.89 -0.44 -0.19
CA ASN A 31 -13.82 -1.39 0.13
C ASN A 31 -13.42 -2.18 -1.12
N LYS A 32 -14.33 -2.28 -2.09
CA LYS A 32 -14.07 -2.76 -3.46
C LYS A 32 -13.11 -1.88 -4.27
N GLU A 33 -13.23 -0.56 -4.24
CA GLU A 33 -12.33 0.36 -4.95
C GLU A 33 -10.94 0.33 -4.33
N ALA A 34 -10.84 0.42 -3.01
CA ALA A 34 -9.55 0.32 -2.30
C ALA A 34 -8.86 -1.05 -2.54
N PHE A 35 -9.63 -2.15 -2.56
CA PHE A 35 -9.12 -3.47 -2.92
C PHE A 35 -8.69 -3.55 -4.39
N SER A 36 -9.46 -2.95 -5.31
CA SER A 36 -9.13 -2.90 -6.74
C SER A 36 -7.82 -2.14 -6.99
N ASP A 37 -7.59 -1.04 -6.28
CA ASP A 37 -6.35 -0.26 -6.39
C ASP A 37 -5.15 -1.02 -5.84
N LEU A 38 -5.32 -1.69 -4.70
CA LEU A 38 -4.30 -2.55 -4.10
C LEU A 38 -3.96 -3.73 -5.02
N LEU A 39 -4.97 -4.39 -5.59
CA LEU A 39 -4.78 -5.49 -6.55
C LEU A 39 -4.09 -5.01 -7.83
N SER A 40 -4.47 -3.85 -8.36
CA SER A 40 -3.82 -3.24 -9.53
C SER A 40 -2.36 -2.92 -9.26
N SER A 41 -2.05 -2.42 -8.06
CA SER A 41 -0.69 -2.15 -7.62
C SER A 41 0.12 -3.44 -7.48
N ALA A 42 -0.46 -4.49 -6.90
CA ALA A 42 0.15 -5.81 -6.80
C ALA A 42 0.47 -6.41 -8.18
N MET A 43 -0.46 -6.27 -9.15
CA MET A 43 -0.26 -6.70 -10.53
C MET A 43 0.90 -5.96 -11.20
N LYS A 44 1.02 -4.64 -11.00
CA LYS A 44 2.17 -3.86 -11.49
C LYS A 44 3.49 -4.36 -10.89
N MET A 45 3.51 -4.63 -9.58
CA MET A 45 4.70 -5.17 -8.92
C MET A 45 5.12 -6.55 -9.44
N ILE A 46 4.16 -7.42 -9.77
CA ILE A 46 4.46 -8.72 -10.39
C ILE A 46 5.15 -8.50 -11.74
N LYS A 47 4.65 -7.56 -12.55
CA LYS A 47 5.27 -7.22 -13.83
C LYS A 47 6.69 -6.69 -13.64
N GLU A 48 6.88 -5.77 -12.70
CA GLU A 48 8.19 -5.18 -12.41
C GLU A 48 9.20 -6.22 -11.92
N THR A 49 8.76 -7.15 -11.06
CA THR A 49 9.60 -8.28 -10.62
C THR A 49 9.99 -9.20 -11.77
N ASN A 50 9.09 -9.45 -12.73
CA ASN A 50 9.41 -10.22 -13.92
C ASN A 50 10.44 -9.50 -14.79
N ASP A 51 10.27 -8.19 -15.00
CA ASP A 51 11.20 -7.36 -15.77
C ASP A 51 12.60 -7.37 -15.12
N LEU A 52 12.68 -7.22 -13.79
CA LEU A 52 13.94 -7.29 -13.03
C LEU A 52 14.58 -8.69 -13.06
N SER A 53 13.77 -9.74 -12.95
CA SER A 53 14.26 -11.13 -13.02
C SER A 53 14.81 -11.46 -14.42
N ASN A 54 14.17 -10.97 -15.48
CA ASN A 54 14.66 -11.14 -16.84
C ASN A 54 15.95 -10.37 -17.09
N ALA A 55 16.05 -9.14 -16.59
CA ALA A 55 17.28 -8.36 -16.66
C ALA A 55 18.44 -9.06 -15.93
N ALA A 56 18.18 -9.58 -14.72
CA ALA A 56 19.18 -10.34 -13.97
C ALA A 56 19.63 -11.61 -14.71
N ASN A 57 18.69 -12.35 -15.32
CA ASN A 57 19.02 -13.53 -16.13
C ASN A 57 19.84 -13.19 -17.38
N ALA A 58 19.53 -12.08 -18.06
CA ALA A 58 20.27 -11.62 -19.22
C ALA A 58 21.71 -11.25 -18.85
N GLU A 59 21.91 -10.50 -17.76
CA GLU A 59 23.26 -10.19 -17.27
C GLU A 59 24.00 -11.44 -16.79
N GLN A 60 23.31 -12.37 -16.15
CA GLN A 60 23.91 -13.64 -15.74
C GLN A 60 24.38 -14.46 -16.94
N MET A 61 23.61 -14.47 -18.02
CA MET A 61 23.99 -15.14 -19.27
C MET A 61 25.20 -14.45 -19.92
N ASN A 62 25.20 -13.12 -20.01
CA ASN A 62 26.33 -12.36 -20.57
C ASN A 62 27.62 -12.58 -19.77
N PHE A 63 27.51 -12.62 -18.44
CA PHE A 63 28.63 -12.95 -17.55
C PHE A 63 29.12 -14.39 -17.75
N ALA A 64 28.21 -15.38 -17.77
CA ALA A 64 28.57 -16.79 -17.96
C ALA A 64 29.22 -17.08 -19.33
N LEU A 65 28.85 -16.31 -20.36
CA LEU A 65 29.43 -16.38 -21.70
C LEU A 65 30.75 -15.60 -21.84
N GLY A 66 31.19 -14.89 -20.79
CA GLY A 66 32.42 -14.11 -20.78
C GLY A 66 32.35 -12.80 -21.56
N TYR A 67 31.14 -12.32 -21.89
CA TYR A 67 30.92 -11.04 -22.58
C TYR A 67 30.92 -9.84 -21.63
N SER A 68 30.85 -10.07 -20.31
CA SER A 68 30.80 -9.03 -19.28
C SER A 68 31.69 -9.41 -18.10
N ASP A 69 32.61 -8.52 -17.72
CA ASP A 69 33.43 -8.62 -16.50
C ASP A 69 32.75 -7.94 -15.29
N ASN A 70 31.54 -7.41 -15.48
CA ASN A 70 30.89 -6.52 -14.54
C ASN A 70 30.12 -7.31 -13.46
N THR A 71 30.85 -8.10 -12.69
CA THR A 71 30.34 -8.91 -11.55
C THR A 71 29.54 -8.09 -10.54
N HIS A 72 29.84 -6.80 -10.41
CA HIS A 72 29.14 -5.89 -9.52
C HIS A 72 27.70 -5.63 -9.97
N ASP A 73 27.51 -5.34 -11.26
CA ASP A 73 26.18 -5.08 -11.84
C ASP A 73 25.31 -6.35 -11.84
N LEU A 74 25.92 -7.52 -12.08
CA LEU A 74 25.25 -8.81 -11.93
C LEU A 74 24.75 -9.03 -10.50
N ALA A 75 25.62 -8.85 -9.51
CA ALA A 75 25.26 -9.05 -8.10
C ALA A 75 24.15 -8.08 -7.67
N ILE A 76 24.21 -6.82 -8.11
CA ILE A 76 23.15 -5.82 -7.85
C ILE A 76 21.83 -6.25 -8.51
N ALA A 77 21.86 -6.66 -9.78
CA ALA A 77 20.67 -7.09 -10.49
C ALA A 77 20.02 -8.32 -9.83
N GLN A 78 20.83 -9.30 -9.42
CA GLN A 78 20.37 -10.48 -8.70
C GLN A 78 19.77 -10.13 -7.32
N GLN A 79 20.44 -9.27 -6.55
CA GLN A 79 19.94 -8.80 -5.26
C GLN A 79 18.59 -8.09 -5.42
N LYS A 80 18.47 -7.25 -6.45
CA LYS A 80 17.24 -6.50 -6.75
C LYS A 80 16.11 -7.43 -7.16
N ALA A 81 16.37 -8.38 -8.05
CA ALA A 81 15.39 -9.39 -8.45
C ALA A 81 14.93 -10.24 -7.25
N ALA A 82 15.85 -10.69 -6.39
CA ALA A 82 15.52 -11.48 -5.20
C ALA A 82 14.65 -10.70 -4.20
N LEU A 83 15.01 -9.43 -3.92
CA LEU A 83 14.24 -8.57 -3.04
C LEU A 83 12.85 -8.25 -3.61
N SER A 84 12.77 -7.93 -4.90
CA SER A 84 11.50 -7.68 -5.59
C SER A 84 10.59 -8.91 -5.55
N LEU A 85 11.14 -10.10 -5.78
CA LEU A 85 10.38 -11.35 -5.68
C LEU A 85 9.84 -11.58 -4.27
N GLN A 86 10.66 -11.40 -3.25
CA GLN A 86 10.23 -11.54 -1.86
C GLN A 86 9.12 -10.55 -1.52
N TYR A 87 9.26 -9.29 -1.97
CA TYR A 87 8.26 -8.25 -1.77
C TYR A 87 6.95 -8.57 -2.51
N THR A 88 7.01 -9.03 -3.76
CA THR A 88 5.84 -9.47 -4.52
C THR A 88 5.12 -10.63 -3.84
N VAL A 89 5.83 -11.60 -3.26
CA VAL A 89 5.21 -12.69 -2.49
C VAL A 89 4.48 -12.16 -1.26
N ALA A 90 5.09 -11.24 -0.52
CA ALA A 90 4.46 -10.62 0.64
C ALA A 90 3.17 -9.86 0.26
N VAL A 91 3.22 -9.05 -0.81
CA VAL A 91 2.05 -8.31 -1.30
C VAL A 91 0.97 -9.26 -1.83
N LYS A 92 1.34 -10.29 -2.60
CA LYS A 92 0.39 -11.32 -3.06
C LYS A 92 -0.34 -11.97 -1.88
N ASN A 93 0.40 -12.37 -0.84
CA ASN A 93 -0.19 -12.96 0.35
C ASN A 93 -1.15 -11.98 1.04
N LYS A 94 -0.78 -10.70 1.14
CA LYS A 94 -1.63 -9.69 1.76
C LYS A 94 -2.91 -9.40 0.97
N VAL A 95 -2.83 -9.38 -0.36
CA VAL A 95 -4.00 -9.26 -1.23
C VAL A 95 -4.94 -10.45 -1.03
N LEU A 96 -4.40 -11.67 -0.92
CA LEU A 96 -5.20 -12.88 -0.67
C LEU A 96 -5.88 -12.85 0.71
N GLU A 97 -5.18 -12.38 1.75
CA GLU A 97 -5.77 -12.15 3.07
C GLU A 97 -6.91 -11.13 3.00
N ALA A 98 -6.70 -9.98 2.35
CA ALA A 98 -7.72 -8.95 2.20
C ALA A 98 -8.96 -9.47 1.46
N TYR A 99 -8.77 -10.29 0.42
CA TYR A 99 -9.87 -10.94 -0.27
C TYR A 99 -10.67 -11.88 0.64
N LYS A 100 -9.97 -12.70 1.46
CA LYS A 100 -10.61 -13.59 2.43
C LYS A 100 -11.39 -12.82 3.49
N GLU A 101 -10.84 -11.71 3.98
CA GLU A 101 -11.50 -10.85 4.97
C GLU A 101 -12.80 -10.25 4.41
N ILE A 102 -12.77 -9.72 3.18
CA ILE A 102 -13.97 -9.19 2.51
C ILE A 102 -15.05 -10.27 2.31
N MET A 103 -14.65 -11.51 2.06
CA MET A 103 -15.56 -12.66 1.96
C MET A 103 -16.16 -13.02 3.33
N ASN A 104 -15.35 -13.06 4.38
CA ASN A 104 -15.79 -13.37 5.74
C ASN A 104 -16.68 -12.28 6.34
N MET A 105 -16.51 -11.01 5.94
CA MET A 105 -17.39 -9.91 6.37
C MET A 105 -18.81 -9.98 5.78
N GLN A 106 -19.02 -10.71 4.68
CA GLN A 106 -20.31 -10.79 3.97
C GLN A 106 -21.21 -11.95 4.44
N ILE A 107 -20.73 -12.80 5.35
CA ILE A 107 -21.49 -13.90 5.96
C ILE A 107 -21.93 -13.50 7.37
#